data_AF-A0A5S3SBV5-F1
#
_entry.id   AF-A0A5S3SBV5-F1
#
_cell.length_a   1.000
_cell.length_b   1.000
_cell.length_c   1.000
_cell.angle_alpha   90.00
_cell.angle_beta   90.00
_cell.angle_gamma   90.00
#
_symmetry.space_group_name_H-M   'P 1'
#
loop_
_entity.id
_entity.type
_entity.pdbx_description
1 polymer ?
#
loop_
_entity_poly.entity_id
_entity_poly.type
_entity_poly.pdbx_seq_one_letter_code
_entity_poly.pdbx_strand_id
1 'polypeptide(L)'
;MAQDKIWLEIREKNQKENKRMLDAAIKESAEIDKEPFDLQELKKYWSFRYEKQLNEEQLNRAMQDIERDYYFLGKLVLTMQQYGKHLMEMELYS
;
A
#
# COMPACT_ATOMS: atom_id res chain seq x y z
N MET A 1 29.66 11.62 -12.86
CA MET A 1 29.45 12.98 -12.34
C MET A 1 28.19 13.66 -12.88
N ALA A 2 28.01 13.86 -14.19
CA ALA A 2 26.75 14.43 -14.72
C ALA A 2 25.58 13.43 -14.70
N GLN A 3 25.85 12.16 -15.01
CA GLN A 3 24.86 11.08 -15.07
C GLN A 3 24.29 10.75 -13.69
N ASP A 4 25.13 10.76 -12.64
CA ASP A 4 24.71 10.53 -11.25
C ASP A 4 23.76 11.62 -10.74
N LYS A 5 23.97 12.86 -11.18
CA LYS A 5 23.12 14.01 -10.83
C LYS A 5 21.73 13.89 -11.47
N ILE A 6 21.66 13.47 -12.73
CA ILE A 6 20.40 13.22 -13.45
C ILE A 6 19.62 12.07 -12.78
N TRP A 7 20.30 10.99 -12.39
CA TRP A 7 19.65 9.87 -11.68
C TRP A 7 19.09 10.27 -10.32
N LEU A 8 19.80 11.12 -9.57
CA LEU A 8 19.32 11.67 -8.31
C LEU A 8 18.07 12.54 -8.53
N GLU A 9 18.08 13.44 -9.52
CA GLU A 9 16.93 14.29 -9.85
C GLU A 9 15.69 13.48 -10.28
N ILE A 10 15.88 12.43 -11.09
CA ILE A 10 14.79 11.52 -11.48
C ILE A 10 14.23 10.79 -10.25
N ARG A 11 15.10 10.31 -9.36
CA ARG A 11 14.68 9.61 -8.13
C ARG A 11 13.88 10.52 -7.22
N GLU A 12 14.33 11.75 -6.99
CA GLU A 12 13.62 12.74 -6.18
C GLU A 12 12.27 13.11 -6.77
N LYS A 13 12.21 13.31 -8.10
CA LYS A 13 10.96 13.60 -8.81
C LYS A 13 9.97 12.45 -8.66
N ASN A 14 10.42 11.21 -8.85
CA ASN A 14 9.56 10.02 -8.71
C ASN A 14 9.06 9.85 -7.27
N GLN A 15 9.90 10.10 -6.27
CA GLN A 15 9.48 10.04 -4.86
C GLN A 15 8.41 11.10 -4.54
N LYS A 16 8.61 12.33 -5.03
CA LYS A 16 7.65 13.42 -4.84
C LYS A 16 6.32 13.13 -5.52
N GLU A 17 6.35 12.57 -6.73
CA GLU A 17 5.15 12.22 -7.47
C GLU A 17 4.40 11.06 -6.81
N ASN A 18 5.11 10.00 -6.42
CA ASN A 18 4.50 8.88 -5.68
C ASN A 18 3.82 9.35 -4.39
N LYS A 19 4.47 10.26 -3.64
CA LYS A 19 3.87 10.84 -2.43
C LYS A 19 2.60 11.61 -2.75
N ARG A 20 2.62 12.46 -3.79
CA ARG A 20 1.43 13.21 -4.22
C ARG A 20 0.28 12.30 -4.63
N MET A 21 0.56 11.22 -5.35
CA MET A 21 -0.46 10.25 -5.76
C MET A 21 -1.08 9.54 -4.55
N LEU A 22 -0.27 9.14 -3.57
CA LEU A 22 -0.77 8.54 -2.34
C LEU A 22 -1.61 9.53 -1.52
N ASP A 23 -1.13 10.77 -1.34
CA ASP A 23 -1.88 11.82 -0.63
C ASP A 23 -3.24 12.08 -1.30
N ALA A 24 -3.29 12.06 -2.63
CA ALA A 24 -4.52 12.20 -3.41
C ALA A 24 -5.46 11.00 -3.21
N ALA A 25 -4.93 9.77 -3.24
CA ALA A 25 -5.73 8.56 -3.04
C ALA A 25 -6.32 8.48 -1.61
N ILE A 26 -5.56 8.93 -0.60
CA ILE A 26 -6.05 9.04 0.78
C ILE A 26 -7.18 10.07 0.87
N LYS A 27 -7.01 11.23 0.23
CA LYS A 27 -8.05 12.26 0.19
C LYS A 27 -9.32 11.77 -0.50
N GLU A 28 -9.19 11.12 -1.66
CA GLU A 28 -10.34 10.53 -2.37
C GLU A 28 -11.01 9.45 -1.52
N SER A 29 -10.24 8.62 -0.83
CA SER A 29 -10.77 7.60 0.09
C SER A 29 -11.64 8.21 1.17
N ALA A 30 -11.22 9.33 1.76
CA ALA A 30 -12.03 10.07 2.73
C ALA A 30 -13.32 10.66 2.09
N GLU A 31 -13.27 11.10 0.84
CA GLU A 31 -14.44 11.66 0.12
C GLU A 31 -15.50 10.59 -0.25
N ILE A 32 -15.10 9.32 -0.32
CA ILE A 32 -15.99 8.18 -0.63
C ILE A 32 -16.41 7.39 0.62
N ASP A 33 -16.17 7.93 1.82
CA ASP A 33 -16.42 7.28 3.12
C ASP A 33 -15.78 5.88 3.24
N LYS A 34 -14.60 5.70 2.61
CA LYS A 34 -13.82 4.47 2.73
C LYS A 34 -13.22 4.38 4.13
N GLU A 35 -13.25 3.17 4.70
CA GLU A 35 -12.69 2.89 6.01
C GLU A 35 -11.20 3.29 6.06
N PRO A 36 -10.73 3.97 7.12
CA PRO A 36 -9.30 4.22 7.29
C PRO A 36 -8.52 2.91 7.40
N PHE A 37 -7.29 2.88 6.88
CA PHE A 37 -6.47 1.68 6.99
C PHE A 37 -6.15 1.33 8.45
N ASP A 38 -6.45 0.09 8.85
CA ASP A 38 -6.09 -0.46 10.16
C ASP A 38 -5.55 -1.88 9.99
N LEU A 39 -4.25 -2.06 10.26
CA LEU A 39 -3.58 -3.35 10.14
C LEU A 39 -4.12 -4.39 11.14
N GLN A 40 -4.51 -3.98 12.35
CA GLN A 40 -5.05 -4.90 13.34
C GLN A 40 -6.42 -5.42 12.92
N GLU A 41 -7.25 -4.56 12.33
CA GLU A 41 -8.55 -4.95 11.77
C GLU A 41 -8.36 -5.85 10.54
N LEU A 42 -7.47 -5.48 9.62
CA LEU A 42 -7.15 -6.29 8.44
C LEU A 42 -6.71 -7.72 8.81
N LYS A 43 -5.90 -7.86 9.87
CA LYS A 43 -5.42 -9.15 10.38
C LYS A 43 -6.53 -10.10 10.85
N LYS A 44 -7.77 -9.62 11.04
CA LYS A 44 -8.94 -10.47 11.33
C LYS A 44 -9.45 -11.21 10.09
N TYR A 45 -9.21 -10.67 8.91
CA TYR A 45 -9.74 -11.19 7.64
C TYR A 45 -8.68 -11.82 6.74
N TRP A 46 -7.40 -11.48 6.96
CA TRP A 46 -6.28 -11.97 6.17
C TRP A 46 -5.04 -12.16 7.04
N SER A 47 -4.26 -13.21 6.76
CA SER A 47 -2.99 -13.48 7.45
C SER A 47 -1.82 -13.37 6.48
N PHE A 48 -0.83 -12.54 6.80
CA PHE A 48 0.35 -12.38 5.95
C PHE A 48 1.27 -13.61 6.03
N ARG A 49 1.22 -14.47 5.00
CA ARG A 49 1.93 -15.77 5.02
C ARG A 49 3.45 -15.65 5.16
N TYR A 50 4.03 -14.54 4.73
CA TYR A 50 5.48 -14.29 4.74
C TYR A 50 5.97 -13.55 5.99
N GLU A 51 5.09 -13.20 6.94
CA GLU A 51 5.46 -12.42 8.13
C GLU A 51 6.65 -13.04 8.90
N LYS A 52 6.71 -14.37 8.99
CA LYS A 52 7.78 -15.10 9.70
C LYS A 52 9.08 -15.27 8.91
N GLN A 53 9.07 -14.96 7.62
CA GLN A 53 10.21 -15.13 6.72
C GLN A 53 10.95 -13.81 6.46
N LEU A 54 10.33 -12.68 6.80
CA LEU A 54 10.88 -11.34 6.61
C LEU A 54 11.54 -10.84 7.90
N ASN A 55 12.60 -10.05 7.75
CA ASN A 55 13.11 -9.25 8.85
C ASN A 55 12.22 -8.02 9.10
N GLU A 56 12.45 -7.31 10.20
CA GLU A 56 11.63 -6.16 10.60
C GLU A 56 11.56 -5.06 9.54
N GLU A 57 12.67 -4.76 8.86
CA GLU A 57 12.70 -3.74 7.81
C GLU A 57 11.88 -4.16 6.58
N GLN A 58 12.02 -5.40 6.15
CA GLN A 58 11.25 -5.97 5.06
C GLN A 58 9.76 -6.04 5.39
N LEU A 59 9.43 -6.42 6.63
CA LEU A 59 8.05 -6.45 7.11
C LEU A 59 7.43 -5.06 7.10
N ASN A 60 8.14 -4.05 7.63
CA ASN A 60 7.66 -2.67 7.63
C ASN A 60 7.44 -2.14 6.21
N ARG A 61 8.35 -2.43 5.27
CA ARG A 61 8.16 -2.06 3.85
C ARG A 61 6.95 -2.76 3.24
N ALA A 62 6.78 -4.06 3.49
CA ALA A 62 5.62 -4.81 3.01
C ALA A 62 4.31 -4.24 3.56
N MET A 63 4.27 -3.85 4.83
CA MET A 63 3.08 -3.24 5.44
C MET A 63 2.77 -1.86 4.81
N GLN A 64 3.80 -1.04 4.53
CA GLN A 64 3.61 0.23 3.82
C GLN A 64 3.09 0.03 2.39
N ASP A 65 3.57 -0.99 1.68
CA ASP A 65 3.09 -1.30 0.34
C ASP A 65 1.64 -1.79 0.37
N ILE A 66 1.25 -2.60 1.37
CA ILE A 66 -0.13 -3.06 1.59
C ILE A 66 -1.07 -1.89 1.91
N GLU A 67 -0.65 -0.97 2.77
CA GLU A 67 -1.44 0.24 3.06
C GLU A 67 -1.60 1.11 1.80
N ARG A 68 -0.52 1.29 1.04
CA ARG A 68 -0.55 2.08 -0.20
C ARG A 68 -1.52 1.48 -1.23
N ASP A 69 -1.47 0.16 -1.42
CA ASP A 69 -2.36 -0.56 -2.33
C ASP A 69 -3.83 -0.41 -1.92
N TYR A 70 -4.12 -0.51 -0.62
CA TYR A 70 -5.46 -0.31 -0.09
C TYR A 70 -6.07 1.01 -0.56
N TYR A 71 -5.36 2.13 -0.43
CA TYR A 71 -5.86 3.44 -0.87
C TYR A 71 -6.01 3.52 -2.39
N PHE A 72 -5.06 2.97 -3.16
CA PHE A 72 -5.13 3.00 -4.63
C PHE A 72 -6.27 2.18 -5.23
N LEU A 73 -6.76 1.15 -4.54
CA LEU A 73 -7.95 0.42 -4.97
C LEU A 73 -9.22 1.28 -4.98
N GLY A 74 -9.23 2.44 -4.29
CA GLY A 74 -10.33 3.39 -4.32
C GLY A 74 -11.68 2.73 -4.05
N LYS A 75 -12.64 2.91 -4.96
CA LYS A 75 -14.01 2.36 -4.84
C LYS A 75 -14.14 0.85 -5.02
N LEU A 76 -13.09 0.14 -5.46
CA LEU A 76 -13.14 -1.31 -5.62
C LEU A 76 -13.20 -2.03 -4.26
N VAL A 77 -12.69 -1.39 -3.22
CA VAL A 77 -12.60 -1.92 -1.87
C VAL A 77 -12.85 -0.77 -0.90
N LEU A 78 -13.89 -0.85 -0.07
CA LEU A 78 -14.26 0.21 0.87
C LEU A 78 -13.96 -0.14 2.33
N THR A 79 -13.77 -1.42 2.66
CA THR A 79 -13.58 -1.89 4.04
C THR A 79 -12.37 -2.80 4.19
N MET A 80 -11.86 -2.95 5.42
CA MET A 80 -10.78 -3.88 5.75
C MET A 80 -11.16 -5.33 5.43
N GLN A 81 -12.43 -5.69 5.64
CA GLN A 81 -12.94 -7.02 5.29
C GLN A 81 -12.88 -7.29 3.79
N GLN A 82 -13.35 -6.34 2.97
CA GLN A 82 -13.28 -6.44 1.51
C GLN A 82 -11.83 -6.52 1.04
N TYR A 83 -10.94 -5.74 1.68
CA TYR A 83 -9.52 -5.76 1.35
C TYR A 83 -8.85 -7.08 1.71
N GLY A 84 -9.11 -7.63 2.90
CA GLY A 84 -8.61 -8.94 3.29
C GLY A 84 -9.04 -10.04 2.31
N LYS A 85 -10.29 -9.99 1.83
CA LYS A 85 -10.78 -10.88 0.78
C LYS A 85 -10.03 -10.70 -0.54
N HIS A 86 -9.78 -9.46 -0.96
CA HIS A 86 -9.00 -9.14 -2.15
C HIS A 86 -7.57 -9.70 -2.06
N LEU A 87 -6.88 -9.51 -0.92
CA LEU A 87 -5.53 -10.04 -0.71
C LEU A 87 -5.50 -11.57 -0.78
N MET A 88 -6.48 -12.26 -0.18
CA MET A 88 -6.59 -13.72 -0.28
C MET A 88 -6.83 -14.19 -1.72
N GLU A 89 -7.67 -13.49 -2.49
CA GLU A 89 -7.91 -13.82 -3.90
C GLU A 89 -6.64 -13.67 -4.72
N MET A 90 -5.86 -12.59 -4.52
CA MET A 90 -4.59 -12.38 -5.20
C MET A 90 -3.56 -13.47 -4.87
N GLU A 91 -3.50 -13.94 -3.61
CA GLU A 91 -2.64 -15.06 -3.21
C GLU A 91 -3.01 -16.40 -3.85
N LEU A 92 -4.27 -16.59 -4.29
CA LEU A 92 -4.71 -17.84 -4.92
C LEU A 92 -4.35 -17.91 -6.41
N TYR A 93 -4.08 -16.76 -7.05
CA TYR A 93 -3.74 -16.67 -8.46
C TYR A 93 -2.28 -16.28 -8.74
N SER A 94 -1.47 -16.12 -7.69
CA SER A 94 -0.02 -15.86 -7.72
C SER A 94 0.81 -17.13 -7.59
#